data_AF-A0A662C7I0-F1
#
_entry.id   AF-A0A662C7I0-F1
#
_cell.length_a   1.000
_cell.length_b   1.000
_cell.length_c   1.000
_cell.angle_alpha   90.00
_cell.angle_beta   90.00
_cell.angle_gamma   90.00
#
_symmetry.space_group_name_H-M   'P 1'
#
loop_
_entity.id
_entity.type
_entity.pdbx_description
1 polymer ?
#
loop_
_entity_poly.entity_id
_entity_poly.type
_entity_poly.pdbx_seq_one_letter_code
_entity_poly.pdbx_strand_id
1 'polypeptide(L)' 'STIGSTLKHKFPGSEAWILSSSKKALGRVGLKPSTKRVLYNGSLECSYVNYRTFLGNWKDHKAQSAGNQKK' A
#
# COMPACT_ATOMS: atom_id res chain seq x y z
N SER A 1 -5.43 4.31 -16.84
CA SER A 1 -5.68 3.67 -15.52
C SER A 1 -4.42 3.67 -14.69
N THR A 2 -4.42 4.27 -13.51
CA THR A 2 -3.25 4.32 -12.61
C THR A 2 -3.22 3.10 -11.69
N ILE A 3 -2.02 2.63 -11.32
CA ILE A 3 -1.86 1.39 -10.53
C ILE A 3 -2.57 1.45 -9.17
N GLY A 4 -2.59 2.62 -8.51
CA GLY A 4 -3.33 2.78 -7.25
C GLY A 4 -4.84 2.60 -7.40
N SER A 5 -5.42 3.07 -8.50
CA SER A 5 -6.85 2.85 -8.80
C SER A 5 -7.12 1.36 -8.99
N THR A 6 -6.25 0.65 -9.72
CA THR A 6 -6.39 -0.79 -9.93
C THR A 6 -6.33 -1.55 -8.61
N LEU A 7 -5.35 -1.26 -7.75
CA LEU A 7 -5.22 -1.90 -6.45
C LEU A 7 -6.47 -1.66 -5.59
N LYS A 8 -6.96 -0.42 -5.52
CA LYS A 8 -8.12 -0.07 -4.70
C LYS A 8 -9.43 -0.70 -5.18
N HIS A 9 -9.67 -0.74 -6.49
CA HIS A 9 -10.97 -1.11 -7.05
C HIS A 9 -11.05 -2.56 -7.54
N LYS A 10 -9.95 -3.11 -8.09
CA LYS A 10 -9.94 -4.49 -8.60
C LYS A 10 -9.43 -5.51 -7.58
N PHE A 11 -8.64 -5.07 -6.61
CA PHE A 11 -8.04 -5.94 -5.59
C PHE A 11 -8.30 -5.43 -4.17
N PRO A 12 -9.57 -5.20 -3.75
CA PRO A 12 -9.87 -4.78 -2.39
C PRO A 12 -9.55 -5.89 -1.38
N GLY A 13 -9.12 -5.52 -0.18
CA GLY A 13 -8.73 -6.47 0.88
C GLY A 13 -7.41 -7.20 0.63
N SER A 14 -6.64 -6.79 -0.38
CA SER A 14 -5.37 -7.42 -0.72
C SER A 14 -4.19 -6.66 -0.13
N GLU A 15 -3.05 -7.35 -0.13
CA GLU A 15 -1.77 -6.78 0.24
C GLU A 15 -0.86 -6.77 -1.00
N ALA A 16 -0.51 -5.57 -1.46
CA ALA A 16 0.31 -5.38 -2.65
C ALA A 16 1.70 -4.85 -2.26
N TRP A 17 2.73 -5.53 -2.71
CA TRP A 17 4.12 -5.13 -2.53
C TRP A 17 4.70 -4.63 -3.85
N ILE A 18 5.32 -3.45 -3.83
CA ILE A 18 5.94 -2.83 -5.01
C ILE A 18 7.41 -2.56 -4.70
N LEU A 19 8.30 -3.11 -5.54
CA LEU A 19 9.72 -2.80 -5.55
C LEU A 19 10.02 -1.80 -6.66
N SER A 20 10.64 -0.67 -6.33
CA SER A 20 11.02 0.33 -7.34
C SER A 20 12.24 1.13 -6.92
N SER A 21 13.17 1.35 -7.85
CA SER A 21 14.29 2.30 -7.69
C SER A 21 13.86 3.77 -7.81
N SER A 22 12.67 4.04 -8.37
CA SER A 22 12.20 5.40 -8.60
C SER A 22 11.22 5.87 -7.52
N LYS A 23 11.70 6.77 -6.65
CA LYS A 23 10.85 7.45 -5.64
C LYS A 23 9.71 8.25 -6.30
N LYS A 24 9.94 8.83 -7.49
CA LYS A 24 8.93 9.57 -8.27
C LYS A 24 7.82 8.65 -8.79
N ALA A 25 8.16 7.44 -9.25
CA ALA A 25 7.17 6.47 -9.72
C ALA A 25 6.27 6.00 -8.58
N LEU A 26 6.82 5.78 -7.38
CA LEU A 26 6.04 5.44 -6.20
C LEU A 26 5.05 6.55 -5.80
N GLY A 27 5.43 7.82 -5.92
CA GLY A 27 4.51 8.94 -5.69
C GLY A 27 3.30 8.96 -6.62
N ARG A 28 3.45 8.45 -7.86
CA ARG A 28 2.35 8.36 -8.84
C ARG A 28 1.33 7.26 -8.53
N VAL A 29 1.62 6.36 -7.58
CA VAL A 29 0.66 5.34 -7.14
C VAL A 29 -0.54 5.99 -6.47
N GLY A 30 -0.36 7.11 -5.76
CA GLY A 30 -1.47 7.86 -5.15
C GLY A 30 -2.15 7.13 -3.98
N LEU A 31 -1.53 6.09 -3.43
CA LEU A 31 -1.96 5.40 -2.22
C LEU A 31 -0.97 5.67 -1.09
N LYS A 32 -1.46 5.71 0.15
CA LYS A 32 -0.59 5.79 1.33
C LYS A 32 0.03 4.41 1.57
N PRO A 33 1.36 4.30 1.65
CA PRO A 33 2.00 3.05 1.99
C PRO A 33 1.82 2.70 3.47
N SER A 34 1.60 1.42 3.75
CA SER A 34 1.53 0.90 5.13
C SER A 34 2.93 0.69 5.70
N THR A 35 3.84 0.16 4.87
CA THR A 35 5.22 -0.14 5.24
C THR A 35 6.13 0.28 4.10
N LYS A 36 7.30 0.83 4.43
CA LYS A 36 8.34 1.17 3.47
C LYS A 36 9.69 0.72 3.98
N ARG A 37 10.45 0.00 3.15
CA ARG A 37 11.82 -0.47 3.44
C ARG A 37 12.74 -0.09 2.27
N VAL A 38 13.98 0.23 2.58
CA VAL A 38 15.02 0.40 1.56
C VAL A 38 15.69 -0.96 1.35
N LEU A 39 15.77 -1.40 0.11
CA LEU A 39 16.44 -2.63 -0.32
C LEU A 39 17.46 -2.28 -1.40
N TYR A 40 18.41 -3.20 -1.65
CA TYR A 40 19.39 -3.03 -2.71
C TYR A 40 19.26 -4.19 -3.70
N ASN A 41 19.01 -3.87 -4.98
CA ASN A 41 19.05 -4.84 -6.07
C ASN A 41 20.45 -4.79 -6.68
N GLY A 42 21.41 -5.46 -6.05
CA GLY A 42 22.84 -5.27 -6.33
C GLY A 42 23.32 -3.92 -5.81
N SER A 43 23.90 -3.08 -6.67
CA SER A 43 24.33 -1.71 -6.33
C SER A 43 23.19 -0.68 -6.41
N LEU A 44 21.99 -1.07 -6.86
CA LEU A 44 20.86 -0.16 -7.05
C LEU A 44 19.99 -0.05 -5.79
N GLU A 45 19.93 1.15 -5.20
CA GLU A 45 18.98 1.46 -4.12
C GLU A 45 17.53 1.40 -4.64
N CYS A 46 16.72 0.57 -4.00
CA CYS A 46 15.30 0.38 -4.27
C CYS A 46 14.47 0.63 -3.01
N SER A 47 13.23 1.08 -3.21
CA SER A 47 12.21 1.14 -2.18
C SER A 47 11.26 -0.04 -2.35
N TYR A 48 11.10 -0.83 -1.29
CA TYR A 48 10.13 -1.90 -1.19
C TYR A 48 8.96 -1.42 -0.33
N VAL A 49 7.81 -1.26 -0.96
CA VAL A 49 6.67 -0.55 -0.39
C VAL A 49 5.46 -1.45 -0.38
N ASN A 50 4.80 -1.51 0.78
CA ASN A 50 3.56 -2.22 0.97
C ASN A 50 2.37 -1.28 0.88
N TYR A 51 1.37 -1.67 0.10
CA TYR A 51 0.06 -1.04 0.03
C TYR A 51 -0.98 -2.07 0.46
N ARG A 52 -1.61 -1.82 1.60
CA ARG A 52 -2.73 -2.64 2.07
C ARG A 52 -4.03 -1.98 1.66
N THR A 53 -4.83 -2.70 0.90
CA THR A 53 -6.20 -2.28 0.59
C THR A 53 -7.16 -2.97 1.56
N PHE A 54 -8.31 -2.35 1.79
CA PHE A 54 -9.34 -2.88 2.68
C PHE A 54 -10.60 -3.18 1.89
N LEU A 55 -11.40 -4.13 2.39
CA LEU A 55 -12.74 -4.40 1.88
C LEU A 55 -13.68 -3.32 2.42
N GLY A 56 -14.59 -2.83 1.56
CA GLY A 56 -15.58 -1.82 1.95
C GLY A 56 -15.02 -0.40 2.02
N ASN A 57 -15.73 0.50 2.70
CA ASN A 57 -15.35 1.90 2.80
C ASN A 57 -14.41 2.15 3.99
N TRP A 58 -13.62 3.22 3.90
CA TRP A 58 -12.67 3.62 4.94
C TRP A 58 -13.32 3.77 6.33
N LYS A 59 -14.59 4.17 6.36
CA LYS A 59 -15.39 4.30 7.58
C LYS A 59 -15.56 2.95 8.29
N ASP A 60 -15.84 1.90 7.53
CA ASP A 60 -16.06 0.54 8.05
C ASP A 60 -14.76 -0.03 8.62
N HIS A 61 -13.65 0.17 7.89
CA HIS A 61 -12.32 -0.22 8.36
C HIS A 61 -11.91 0.50 9.65
N LYS A 62 -12.20 1.82 9.76
CA LYS A 62 -11.90 2.60 10.98
C LYS A 62 -12.72 2.14 12.18
N ALA A 63 -13.99 1.78 11.97
CA ALA A 63 -14.86 1.24 13.01
C ALA A 63 -14.37 -0.12 13.53
N GLN A 64 -13.94 -1.01 12.64
CA GLN A 64 -13.36 -2.32 13.00
C GLN A 64 -12.04 -2.17 13.77
N SER A 65 -11.18 -1.22 13.38
CA SER A 65 -9.91 -0.96 14.04
C SER A 65 -10.08 -0.48 15.49
N ALA A 66 -11.15 0.27 15.77
CA ALA A 66 -11.45 0.80 17.11
C ALA A 66 -12.05 -0.26 18.07
N GLY A 67 -12.75 -1.27 17.55
CA GLY A 67 -13.30 -2.37 18.34
C GLY A 67 -12.25 -3.36 18.86
N ASN A 68 -11.13 -3.51 18.15
CA ASN A 68 -10.09 -4.50 18.45
C ASN A 68 -9.09 -4.07 19.54
N GLN A 69 -9.18 -2.83 20.07
CA GLN A 69 -8.34 -2.33 21.17
C GLN A 69 -8.96 -2.56 22.57
N LYS A 70 -10.16 -3.15 22.66
CA LYS A 70 -10.86 -3.41 23.93
C LYS A 70 -10.96 -4.89 24.32
N LYS A 71 -10.14 -5.76 23.72
CA LYS A 71 -10.02 -7.17 24.12
C LYS A 71 -8.61 -7.47 24.58
#